data_AF-A0A1Y6EB25-F1
#
_entry.id   AF-A0A1Y6EB25-F1
#
_cell.length_a   1.000
_cell.length_b   1.000
_cell.length_c   1.000
_cell.angle_alpha   90.00
_cell.angle_beta   90.00
_cell.angle_gamma   90.00
#
_symmetry.space_group_name_H-M   'P 1'
#
loop_
_entity.id
_entity.type
_entity.pdbx_description
1 polymer ?
#
loop_
_entity_poly.entity_id
_entity_poly.type
_entity_poly.pdbx_seq_one_letter_code
_entity_poly.pdbx_strand_id
1 'polypeptide(L)'
;MVTQAHAQEADTHTEMATEHGEPVPGATGHEDPTVDTHATTEAHGDAGHSDVFPPFDPATFPSQLLWLAISFGALYLLMSKLALPRIGGILENRKLLIDTDLAAADADRQKTDAAIAAYEKALAEAKAKAQGIANQTREAIQADLSAKRSAAETDLSAKVSAAEARIAATKAQALTHVDEIAAETAQAVVSQLVGEVSPDSVRAAVAKVKG
;
A
#
# COMPACT_ATOMS: atom_id res chain seq x y z
N MET A 1 4.49 7.87 25.45
CA MET A 1 3.68 8.84 24.68
C MET A 1 2.24 8.60 25.08
N VAL A 2 1.74 9.42 26.01
CA VAL A 2 0.45 9.27 26.69
C VAL A 2 -0.57 10.14 25.96
N THR A 3 -1.68 9.52 25.57
CA THR A 3 -2.84 10.11 24.89
C THR A 3 -3.47 11.22 25.73
N GLN A 4 -3.49 12.44 25.20
CA GLN A 4 -4.12 13.60 25.84
C GLN A 4 -5.53 13.82 25.26
N ALA A 5 -6.48 13.91 26.17
CA ALA A 5 -7.91 14.06 25.97
C ALA A 5 -8.28 15.38 25.26
N HIS A 6 -9.16 15.32 24.28
CA HIS A 6 -9.95 16.46 23.81
C HIS A 6 -11.29 16.45 24.53
N ALA A 7 -11.51 17.44 25.39
CA ALA A 7 -12.82 17.87 25.83
C ALA A 7 -13.03 19.26 25.24
N GLN A 8 -13.93 19.37 24.27
CA GLN A 8 -14.37 20.65 23.72
C GLN A 8 -15.83 20.83 24.08
N GLU A 9 -16.07 21.85 24.91
CA GLU A 9 -17.37 22.29 25.39
C GLU A 9 -18.24 22.74 24.22
N ALA A 10 -19.45 22.20 24.16
CA ALA A 10 -20.52 22.65 23.29
C ALA A 10 -21.29 23.74 24.03
N ASP A 11 -21.13 24.99 23.62
CA ASP A 11 -21.94 26.10 24.12
C ASP A 11 -23.15 26.28 23.19
N THR A 12 -24.31 26.05 23.79
CA THR A 12 -25.63 26.07 23.15
C THR A 12 -26.19 27.49 23.16
N HIS A 13 -26.19 28.15 22.00
CA HIS A 13 -27.00 29.35 21.81
C HIS A 13 -28.48 28.96 21.72
N THR A 14 -29.20 29.12 22.83
CA THR A 14 -30.66 29.17 22.91
C THR A 14 -31.06 30.61 23.14
N GLU A 15 -31.74 31.25 22.19
CA GLU A 15 -32.88 32.13 22.49
C GLU A 15 -33.57 32.57 21.19
N MET A 16 -34.82 33.01 21.32
CA MET A 16 -35.71 33.61 20.31
C MET A 16 -36.82 32.70 19.77
N ALA A 17 -37.73 32.31 20.66
CA ALA A 17 -39.17 32.30 20.38
C ALA A 17 -39.93 32.36 21.71
N THR A 18 -40.86 33.32 21.88
CA THR A 18 -42.26 33.11 22.33
C THR A 18 -42.96 34.46 22.58
N GLU A 19 -44.09 34.61 21.88
CA GLU A 19 -45.35 35.33 22.13
C GLU A 19 -45.51 36.52 23.10
N HIS A 20 -46.25 37.51 22.56
CA HIS A 20 -47.46 38.17 23.10
C HIS A 20 -47.74 38.22 24.61
N GLY A 21 -47.95 39.46 25.08
CA GLY A 21 -48.79 39.76 26.25
C GLY A 21 -48.80 41.25 26.59
N GLU A 22 -49.81 41.99 26.15
CA GLU A 22 -50.20 43.25 26.81
C GLU A 22 -50.84 42.94 28.18
N PRO A 23 -50.69 43.83 29.18
CA PRO A 23 -51.83 44.69 29.50
C PRO A 23 -51.45 46.07 30.08
N VAL A 24 -52.18 47.13 29.71
CA VAL A 24 -52.27 48.35 30.55
C VAL A 24 -53.73 48.84 30.63
N PRO A 25 -54.30 49.01 31.83
CA PRO A 25 -55.69 49.43 32.05
C PRO A 25 -55.86 50.93 32.38
N GLY A 26 -57.05 51.47 32.11
CA GLY A 26 -57.64 52.69 32.71
C GLY A 26 -57.53 53.95 31.85
N ALA A 27 -58.56 54.38 31.10
CA ALA A 27 -59.77 55.13 31.53
C ALA A 27 -59.43 56.48 32.20
N THR A 28 -59.85 57.67 31.73
CA THR A 28 -61.24 58.13 31.49
C THR A 28 -61.31 59.51 30.79
N GLY A 29 -62.41 59.79 30.07
CA GLY A 29 -62.92 61.14 29.73
C GLY A 29 -63.42 61.23 28.28
N HIS A 30 -64.58 60.68 27.92
CA HIS A 30 -65.92 61.30 27.88
C HIS A 30 -66.02 62.58 27.03
N GLU A 31 -66.58 62.43 25.83
CA GLU A 31 -67.46 63.43 25.20
C GLU A 31 -68.42 62.70 24.21
N ASP A 32 -69.66 63.19 24.19
CA ASP A 32 -70.92 62.55 23.80
C ASP A 32 -71.05 62.14 22.29
N PRO A 33 -71.91 61.14 21.97
CA PRO A 33 -72.15 60.64 20.62
C PRO A 33 -73.39 61.29 20.01
N THR A 34 -73.25 62.08 18.92
CA THR A 34 -74.27 62.26 17.85
C THR A 34 -73.91 63.44 16.92
N VAL A 35 -72.88 63.32 16.09
CA VAL A 35 -72.58 64.19 14.92
C VAL A 35 -71.32 63.57 14.31
N ASP A 36 -71.32 62.82 13.21
CA ASP A 36 -71.76 63.20 11.87
C ASP A 36 -72.05 61.94 11.03
N THR A 37 -73.33 61.66 10.78
CA THR A 37 -73.73 60.75 9.71
C THR A 37 -73.95 61.58 8.45
N HIS A 38 -72.88 61.83 7.69
CA HIS A 38 -73.01 62.33 6.33
C HIS A 38 -73.19 61.15 5.38
N ALA A 39 -74.45 60.73 5.27
CA ALA A 39 -74.94 60.08 4.07
C ALA A 39 -75.10 61.16 2.98
N THR A 40 -74.18 61.21 2.03
CA THR A 40 -74.36 61.91 0.77
C THR A 40 -74.34 60.89 -0.36
N THR A 41 -75.51 60.33 -0.66
CA THR A 41 -75.77 59.65 -1.92
C THR A 41 -75.96 60.72 -2.99
N GLU A 42 -74.91 61.00 -3.76
CA GLU A 42 -75.03 61.76 -4.99
C GLU A 42 -75.33 60.77 -6.12
N ALA A 43 -76.62 60.59 -6.39
CA ALA A 43 -77.10 59.90 -7.57
C ALA A 43 -77.01 60.87 -8.77
N HIS A 44 -75.92 60.79 -9.54
CA HIS A 44 -75.92 61.34 -10.89
C HIS A 44 -76.82 60.48 -11.77
N GLY A 45 -78.00 61.02 -12.05
CA GLY A 45 -78.98 60.44 -12.96
C GLY A 45 -78.69 60.74 -14.44
N ASP A 46 -79.11 59.76 -15.23
CA ASP A 46 -79.53 59.80 -16.63
C ASP A 46 -78.48 59.57 -17.74
N ALA A 47 -78.39 58.32 -18.22
CA ALA A 47 -78.94 57.89 -19.52
C ALA A 47 -78.31 56.54 -19.98
N GLY A 48 -79.05 55.44 -19.80
CA GLY A 48 -78.90 54.18 -20.55
C GLY A 48 -77.73 53.23 -20.23
N HIS A 49 -77.99 52.17 -19.44
CA HIS A 49 -77.65 50.75 -19.71
C HIS A 49 -77.54 49.90 -18.41
N SER A 50 -78.28 48.78 -18.39
CA SER A 50 -78.22 47.55 -17.57
C SER A 50 -77.87 47.59 -16.06
N ASP A 51 -78.80 47.06 -15.27
CA ASP A 51 -78.70 46.69 -13.85
C ASP A 51 -77.64 45.60 -13.61
N VAL A 52 -76.37 45.99 -13.49
CA VAL A 52 -75.24 45.10 -13.19
C VAL A 52 -74.55 45.58 -11.91
N PHE A 53 -74.30 44.66 -10.97
CA PHE A 53 -73.55 44.95 -9.74
C PHE A 53 -72.19 45.57 -10.12
N PRO A 54 -71.85 46.80 -9.67
CA PRO A 54 -70.73 47.57 -10.19
C PRO A 54 -69.38 46.85 -10.32
N PRO A 55 -68.97 45.93 -9.41
CA PRO A 55 -67.72 45.18 -9.57
C PRO A 55 -67.80 43.95 -10.50
N PHE A 56 -68.97 43.61 -11.05
CA PHE A 56 -69.17 42.54 -12.04
C PHE A 56 -69.69 43.06 -13.39
N ASP A 57 -69.45 44.34 -13.71
CA ASP A 57 -69.75 44.89 -15.03
C ASP A 57 -68.84 44.28 -16.12
N PRO A 58 -69.39 43.47 -17.05
CA PRO A 58 -68.61 42.80 -18.09
C PRO A 58 -67.94 43.76 -19.07
N ALA A 59 -68.31 45.04 -19.11
CA ALA A 59 -67.62 46.05 -19.91
C ALA A 59 -66.17 46.31 -19.45
N THR A 60 -65.83 46.00 -18.19
CA THR A 60 -64.50 46.25 -17.62
C THR A 60 -63.53 45.07 -17.75
N PHE A 61 -64.04 43.83 -17.89
CA PHE A 61 -63.22 42.62 -18.02
C PHE A 61 -62.24 42.65 -19.20
N PRO A 62 -62.59 43.14 -20.41
CA PRO A 62 -61.65 43.19 -21.53
C PRO A 62 -60.39 44.00 -21.23
N SER A 63 -60.53 45.13 -20.51
CA SER A 63 -59.39 45.98 -20.12
C SER A 63 -58.50 45.30 -19.07
N GLN A 64 -59.12 44.65 -18.07
CA GLN A 64 -58.39 43.86 -17.06
C GLN A 64 -57.66 42.68 -17.69
N LEU A 65 -58.30 41.96 -18.61
CA LEU A 65 -57.70 40.85 -19.35
C LEU A 65 -56.58 41.32 -20.27
N LEU A 66 -56.72 42.48 -20.92
CA LEU A 66 -55.66 43.08 -21.72
C LEU A 66 -54.43 43.40 -20.86
N TRP A 67 -54.61 44.07 -19.72
CA TRP A 67 -53.50 44.37 -18.81
C TRP A 67 -52.91 43.12 -18.14
N LEU A 68 -53.74 42.14 -17.80
CA LEU A 68 -53.29 40.85 -17.31
C LEU A 68 -52.43 40.16 -18.37
N ALA A 69 -52.86 40.14 -19.63
CA ALA A 69 -52.10 39.53 -20.72
C ALA A 69 -50.77 40.25 -20.96
N ILE A 70 -50.76 41.60 -20.91
CA ILE A 70 -49.54 42.40 -21.06
C ILE A 70 -48.57 42.13 -19.89
N SER A 71 -49.05 42.22 -18.65
CA SER A 71 -48.21 42.02 -17.46
C SER A 71 -47.72 40.57 -17.33
N PHE A 72 -48.58 39.60 -17.57
CA PHE A 72 -48.23 38.19 -17.60
C PHE A 72 -47.25 37.86 -18.74
N GLY A 73 -47.45 38.43 -19.93
CA GLY A 73 -46.52 38.30 -21.05
C GLY A 73 -45.15 38.90 -20.75
N ALA A 74 -45.11 40.09 -20.15
CA ALA A 74 -43.87 40.72 -19.71
C ALA A 74 -43.14 39.88 -18.64
N LEU A 75 -43.86 39.35 -17.64
CA LEU A 75 -43.31 38.47 -16.62
C LEU A 75 -42.82 37.15 -17.22
N TYR A 76 -43.58 36.55 -18.13
CA TYR A 76 -43.20 35.32 -18.83
C TYR A 76 -41.90 35.50 -19.62
N LEU A 77 -41.79 36.61 -20.36
CA LEU A 77 -40.57 36.94 -21.10
C LEU A 77 -39.38 37.15 -20.16
N LEU A 78 -39.58 37.85 -19.03
CA LEU A 78 -38.53 38.03 -18.02
C LEU A 78 -38.07 36.69 -17.42
N MET A 79 -39.00 35.82 -17.04
CA MET A 79 -38.70 34.49 -16.50
C MET A 79 -38.01 33.60 -17.53
N SER A 80 -38.50 33.60 -18.76
CA SER A 80 -37.94 32.82 -19.87
C SER A 80 -36.52 33.27 -20.22
N LYS A 81 -36.27 34.58 -20.28
CA LYS A 81 -34.96 35.12 -20.67
C LYS A 81 -33.95 35.27 -19.54
N LEU A 82 -34.36 35.32 -18.28
CA LEU A 82 -33.45 35.60 -17.17
C LEU A 82 -33.44 34.52 -16.08
N ALA A 83 -34.61 34.09 -15.60
CA ALA A 83 -34.67 33.13 -14.50
C ALA A 83 -34.28 31.71 -14.95
N LEU A 84 -34.88 31.21 -16.04
CA LEU A 84 -34.58 29.88 -16.57
C LEU A 84 -33.10 29.70 -16.99
N PRO A 85 -32.48 30.62 -17.77
CA PRO A 85 -31.07 30.43 -18.15
C PRO A 85 -30.12 30.52 -16.96
N ARG A 86 -30.42 31.32 -15.93
CA ARG A 86 -29.59 31.35 -14.71
C ARG A 86 -29.65 30.03 -13.94
N ILE A 87 -30.83 29.44 -13.78
CA ILE A 87 -30.98 28.15 -13.11
C ILE A 87 -30.34 27.03 -13.95
N GLY A 88 -30.54 27.04 -15.27
CA GLY A 88 -29.90 26.10 -16.19
C GLY A 88 -28.37 26.14 -16.11
N GLY A 89 -27.78 27.35 -16.08
CA GLY A 89 -26.33 27.52 -15.95
C GLY A 89 -25.77 26.97 -14.63
N ILE A 90 -26.49 27.13 -13.50
CA ILE A 90 -26.07 26.58 -12.21
C ILE A 90 -26.13 25.04 -12.24
N LEU A 91 -27.20 24.48 -12.80
CA LEU A 91 -27.37 23.03 -12.88
C LEU A 91 -26.30 22.40 -13.77
N GLU A 92 -26.02 23.01 -14.92
CA GLU A 92 -24.96 22.57 -15.82
C GLU A 92 -23.59 22.68 -15.17
N ASN A 93 -23.28 23.79 -14.48
CA ASN A 93 -22.00 23.95 -13.78
C ASN A 93 -21.82 22.89 -12.68
N ARG A 94 -22.87 22.60 -11.89
CA ARG A 94 -22.80 21.54 -10.88
C ARG A 94 -22.59 20.18 -11.50
N LYS A 95 -23.28 19.88 -12.59
CA LYS A 95 -23.11 18.64 -13.32
C LYS A 95 -21.69 18.50 -13.86
N LEU A 96 -21.16 19.55 -14.50
CA LEU A 96 -19.80 19.57 -15.01
C LEU A 96 -18.76 19.34 -13.92
N LEU A 97 -18.93 19.97 -12.75
CA LEU A 97 -18.04 19.75 -11.61
C LEU A 97 -18.11 18.31 -11.11
N ILE A 98 -19.31 17.76 -10.94
CA ILE A 98 -19.48 16.35 -10.52
C ILE A 98 -18.85 15.40 -11.53
N ASP A 99 -19.09 15.60 -12.82
CA ASP A 99 -18.54 14.74 -13.88
C ASP A 99 -17.01 14.85 -13.93
N THR A 100 -16.46 16.05 -13.72
CA THR A 100 -15.01 16.29 -13.66
C THR A 100 -14.38 15.62 -12.43
N ASP A 101 -15.01 15.76 -11.27
CA ASP A 101 -14.54 15.18 -10.00
C ASP A 101 -14.60 13.65 -10.05
N LEU A 102 -15.67 13.08 -10.62
CA LEU A 102 -15.78 11.63 -10.85
C LEU A 102 -14.71 11.14 -11.82
N ALA A 103 -14.49 11.84 -12.93
CA ALA A 103 -13.46 11.48 -13.89
C ALA A 103 -12.04 11.55 -13.28
N ALA A 104 -11.78 12.56 -12.44
CA ALA A 104 -10.52 12.68 -11.71
C ALA A 104 -10.34 11.55 -10.69
N ALA A 105 -11.39 11.23 -9.92
CA ALA A 105 -11.37 10.13 -8.96
C ALA A 105 -11.14 8.77 -9.64
N ASP A 106 -11.80 8.52 -10.78
CA ASP A 106 -11.60 7.29 -11.55
C ASP A 106 -10.18 7.21 -12.14
N ALA A 107 -9.66 8.33 -12.66
CA ALA A 107 -8.29 8.38 -13.16
C ALA A 107 -7.26 8.12 -12.05
N ASP A 108 -7.46 8.69 -10.87
CA ASP A 108 -6.56 8.47 -9.73
C ASP A 108 -6.68 7.04 -9.19
N ARG A 109 -7.89 6.47 -9.14
CA ARG A 109 -8.09 5.05 -8.85
C ARG A 109 -7.32 4.16 -9.83
N GLN A 110 -7.45 4.41 -11.13
CA GLN A 110 -6.74 3.64 -12.15
C GLN A 110 -5.22 3.75 -12.02
N LYS A 111 -4.70 4.94 -11.70
CA LYS A 111 -3.26 5.12 -11.42
C LYS A 111 -2.81 4.33 -10.20
N THR A 112 -3.61 4.33 -9.12
CA THR A 112 -3.32 3.55 -7.92
C THR A 112 -3.36 2.06 -8.21
N ASP A 113 -4.39 1.56 -8.90
CA ASP A 113 -4.51 0.15 -9.27
C ASP A 113 -3.34 -0.28 -10.18
N ALA A 114 -2.94 0.56 -11.14
CA ALA A 114 -1.77 0.32 -11.98
C ALA A 114 -0.45 0.33 -11.17
N ALA A 115 -0.31 1.23 -10.20
CA ALA A 115 0.87 1.28 -9.33
C ALA A 115 0.96 0.06 -8.41
N ILE A 116 -0.17 -0.40 -7.87
CA ILE A 116 -0.26 -1.64 -7.06
C ILE A 116 0.15 -2.83 -7.93
N ALA A 117 -0.42 -2.97 -9.12
CA ALA A 117 -0.08 -4.07 -10.03
C ALA A 117 1.41 -4.06 -10.43
N ALA A 118 1.98 -2.88 -10.70
CA ALA A 118 3.41 -2.74 -11.00
C ALA A 118 4.30 -3.09 -9.80
N TYR A 119 3.90 -2.68 -8.60
CA TYR A 119 4.61 -3.00 -7.36
C TYR A 119 4.59 -4.51 -7.06
N GLU A 120 3.42 -5.14 -7.17
CA GLU A 120 3.26 -6.59 -6.98
C GLU A 120 4.08 -7.38 -8.01
N LYS A 121 4.05 -6.95 -9.27
CA LYS A 121 4.88 -7.55 -10.33
C LYS A 121 6.37 -7.41 -10.02
N ALA A 122 6.83 -6.22 -9.64
CA ALA A 122 8.23 -5.99 -9.30
C ALA A 122 8.66 -6.84 -8.08
N LEU A 123 7.79 -7.00 -7.09
CA LEU A 123 8.05 -7.86 -5.93
C LEU A 123 8.13 -9.35 -6.32
N ALA A 124 7.23 -9.81 -7.20
CA ALA A 124 7.26 -11.18 -7.70
C ALA A 124 8.53 -11.46 -8.53
N GLU A 125 8.91 -10.56 -9.42
CA GLU A 125 10.14 -10.64 -10.22
C GLU A 125 11.38 -10.63 -9.33
N ALA A 126 11.44 -9.76 -8.32
CA ALA A 126 12.54 -9.70 -7.37
C ALA A 126 12.68 -11.00 -6.57
N LYS A 127 11.56 -11.56 -6.08
CA LYS A 127 11.55 -12.86 -5.38
C LYS A 127 12.01 -14.00 -6.29
N ALA A 128 11.51 -14.05 -7.52
CA ALA A 128 11.92 -15.05 -8.51
C ALA A 128 13.41 -14.95 -8.83
N LYS A 129 13.93 -13.73 -9.02
CA LYS A 129 15.36 -13.48 -9.26
C LYS A 129 16.22 -13.90 -8.06
N ALA A 130 15.79 -13.57 -6.84
CA ALA A 130 16.50 -13.96 -5.62
C ALA A 130 16.56 -15.50 -5.47
N GLN A 131 15.44 -16.19 -5.72
CA GLN A 131 15.40 -17.66 -5.73
C GLN A 131 16.30 -18.25 -6.83
N GLY A 132 16.29 -17.65 -8.02
CA GLY A 132 17.18 -18.03 -9.13
C GLY A 132 18.66 -17.91 -8.75
N ILE A 133 19.06 -16.78 -8.19
CA ILE A 133 20.45 -16.55 -7.73
C ILE A 133 20.82 -17.54 -6.62
N ALA A 134 19.93 -17.78 -5.67
CA ALA A 134 20.17 -18.73 -4.58
C ALA A 134 20.39 -20.17 -5.11
N ASN A 135 19.57 -20.60 -6.07
CA ASN A 135 19.71 -21.93 -6.68
C ASN A 135 20.99 -22.04 -7.51
N GLN A 136 21.27 -21.06 -8.38
CA GLN A 136 22.50 -21.02 -9.17
C GLN A 136 23.76 -21.03 -8.28
N THR A 137 23.73 -20.29 -7.17
CA THR A 137 24.85 -20.23 -6.22
C THR A 137 25.03 -21.58 -5.52
N ARG A 138 23.94 -22.23 -5.09
CA ARG A 138 23.99 -23.56 -4.49
C ARG A 138 24.54 -24.60 -5.46
N GLU A 139 24.11 -24.57 -6.71
CA GLU A 139 24.61 -25.48 -7.77
C GLU A 139 26.10 -25.23 -8.04
N ALA A 140 26.52 -23.97 -8.17
CA ALA A 140 27.92 -23.62 -8.38
C ALA A 140 28.80 -24.04 -7.19
N ILE A 141 28.34 -23.83 -5.95
CA ILE A 141 29.06 -24.26 -4.74
C ILE A 141 29.14 -25.79 -4.69
N GLN A 142 28.07 -26.51 -4.99
CA GLN A 142 28.10 -27.99 -5.01
C GLN A 142 29.07 -28.52 -6.07
N ALA A 143 29.10 -27.90 -7.26
CA ALA A 143 30.05 -28.25 -8.30
C ALA A 143 31.51 -27.98 -7.88
N ASP A 144 31.80 -26.81 -7.30
CA ASP A 144 33.13 -26.46 -6.79
C ASP A 144 33.58 -27.37 -5.64
N LEU A 145 32.68 -27.68 -4.70
CA LEU A 145 32.94 -28.63 -3.62
C LEU A 145 33.23 -30.03 -4.16
N SER A 146 32.46 -30.52 -5.14
CA SER A 146 32.71 -31.82 -5.77
C SER A 146 34.07 -31.86 -6.47
N ALA A 147 34.43 -30.79 -7.19
CA ALA A 147 35.71 -30.68 -7.88
C ALA A 147 36.89 -30.65 -6.89
N LYS A 148 36.80 -29.81 -5.86
CA LYS A 148 37.82 -29.72 -4.80
C LYS A 148 37.96 -31.03 -4.02
N ARG A 149 36.84 -31.69 -3.74
CA ARG A 149 36.84 -33.01 -3.08
C ARG A 149 37.55 -34.04 -3.93
N SER A 150 37.22 -34.15 -5.22
CA SER A 150 37.87 -35.09 -6.13
C SER A 150 39.38 -34.80 -6.27
N ALA A 151 39.77 -33.53 -6.35
CA ALA A 151 41.17 -33.14 -6.40
C ALA A 151 41.91 -33.50 -5.10
N ALA A 152 41.31 -33.25 -3.94
CA ALA A 152 41.88 -33.60 -2.63
C ALA A 152 41.99 -35.12 -2.44
N GLU A 153 40.97 -35.89 -2.87
CA GLU A 153 41.00 -37.35 -2.84
C GLU A 153 42.12 -37.91 -3.74
N THR A 154 42.33 -37.31 -4.93
CA THR A 154 43.40 -37.68 -5.85
C THR A 154 44.78 -37.39 -5.25
N ASP A 155 45.00 -36.18 -4.71
CA ASP A 155 46.26 -35.79 -4.07
C ASP A 155 46.56 -36.66 -2.83
N LEU A 156 45.54 -36.93 -2.02
CA LEU A 156 45.68 -37.80 -0.86
C LEU A 156 46.04 -39.23 -1.28
N SER A 157 45.37 -39.79 -2.28
CA SER A 157 45.69 -41.12 -2.81
C SER A 157 47.13 -41.20 -3.33
N ALA A 158 47.60 -40.16 -4.02
CA ALA A 158 48.98 -40.09 -4.51
C ALA A 158 49.99 -40.03 -3.34
N LYS A 159 49.71 -39.24 -2.30
CA LYS A 159 50.54 -39.14 -1.10
C LYS A 159 50.59 -40.46 -0.32
N VAL A 160 49.46 -41.15 -0.18
CA VAL A 160 49.40 -42.46 0.46
C VAL A 160 50.24 -43.47 -0.32
N SER A 161 50.07 -43.54 -1.64
CA SER A 161 50.86 -44.45 -2.48
C SER A 161 52.37 -44.15 -2.41
N ALA A 162 52.76 -42.88 -2.41
CA ALA A 162 54.15 -42.48 -2.27
C ALA A 162 54.72 -42.82 -0.89
N ALA A 163 53.93 -42.66 0.18
CA ALA A 163 54.32 -43.03 1.54
C ALA A 163 54.47 -44.56 1.67
N GLU A 164 53.55 -45.34 1.11
CA GLU A 164 53.63 -46.80 1.07
C GLU A 164 54.89 -47.27 0.33
N ALA A 165 55.20 -46.68 -0.83
CA ALA A 165 56.43 -46.98 -1.58
C ALA A 165 57.69 -46.66 -0.75
N ARG A 166 57.70 -45.52 -0.05
CA ARG A 166 58.82 -45.13 0.83
C ARG A 166 58.97 -46.11 2.00
N ILE A 167 57.87 -46.50 2.64
CA ILE A 167 57.88 -47.48 3.74
C ILE A 167 58.41 -48.82 3.23
N ALA A 168 57.96 -49.28 2.07
CA ALA A 168 58.44 -50.53 1.47
C ALA A 168 59.95 -50.48 1.15
N ALA A 169 60.43 -49.36 0.59
CA ALA A 169 61.85 -49.16 0.31
C ALA A 169 62.70 -49.13 1.59
N THR A 170 62.28 -48.37 2.62
CA THR A 170 62.97 -48.33 3.91
C THR A 170 62.95 -49.68 4.61
N LYS A 171 61.84 -50.44 4.52
CA LYS A 171 61.77 -51.81 5.04
C LYS A 171 62.77 -52.73 4.32
N ALA A 172 62.85 -52.65 2.99
CA ALA A 172 63.81 -53.44 2.22
C ALA A 172 65.26 -53.11 2.60
N GLN A 173 65.61 -51.83 2.72
CA GLN A 173 66.92 -51.38 3.18
C GLN A 173 67.23 -51.81 4.61
N ALA A 174 66.28 -51.69 5.53
CA ALA A 174 66.46 -52.15 6.91
C ALA A 174 66.76 -53.66 6.95
N LEU A 175 66.03 -54.45 6.15
CA LEU A 175 66.25 -55.90 6.04
C LEU A 175 67.63 -56.27 5.47
N THR A 176 68.26 -55.43 4.64
CA THR A 176 69.63 -55.68 4.19
C THR A 176 70.66 -55.45 5.29
N HIS A 177 70.43 -54.47 6.18
CA HIS A 177 71.33 -54.20 7.30
C HIS A 177 71.21 -55.24 8.43
N VAL A 178 70.07 -55.94 8.56
CA VAL A 178 69.87 -56.97 9.58
C VAL A 178 70.89 -58.10 9.45
N ASP A 179 71.23 -58.54 8.24
CA ASP A 179 72.18 -59.63 8.04
C ASP A 179 73.59 -59.25 8.50
N GLU A 180 74.00 -58.00 8.23
CA GLU A 180 75.28 -57.45 8.64
C GLU A 180 75.35 -57.31 10.17
N ILE A 181 74.33 -56.71 10.79
CA ILE A 181 74.24 -56.57 12.26
C ILE A 181 74.20 -57.95 12.93
N ALA A 182 73.48 -58.93 12.35
CA ALA A 182 73.42 -60.29 12.88
C ALA A 182 74.79 -60.98 12.80
N ALA A 183 75.52 -60.83 11.70
CA ALA A 183 76.86 -61.38 11.54
C ALA A 183 77.87 -60.71 12.49
N GLU A 184 77.85 -59.39 12.62
CA GLU A 184 78.69 -58.64 13.56
C GLU A 184 78.41 -59.03 15.01
N THR A 185 77.12 -59.12 15.40
CA THR A 185 76.71 -59.52 16.74
C THR A 185 77.11 -60.98 17.03
N ALA A 186 76.88 -61.90 16.09
CA ALA A 186 77.30 -63.29 16.23
C ALA A 186 78.82 -63.42 16.35
N GLN A 187 79.58 -62.67 15.55
CA GLN A 187 81.05 -62.65 15.63
C GLN A 187 81.52 -62.14 17.00
N ALA A 188 80.96 -61.04 17.48
CA ALA A 188 81.30 -60.49 18.80
C ALA A 188 81.04 -61.51 19.93
N VAL A 189 79.86 -62.16 19.92
CA VAL A 189 79.48 -63.15 20.93
C VAL A 189 80.39 -64.39 20.88
N VAL A 190 80.67 -64.94 19.70
CA VAL A 190 81.53 -66.14 19.56
C VAL A 190 82.99 -65.80 19.89
N SER A 191 83.46 -64.62 19.54
CA SER A 191 84.84 -64.18 19.84
C SER A 191 85.07 -64.07 21.35
N GLN A 192 84.07 -63.62 22.10
CA GLN A 192 84.09 -63.59 23.57
C GLN A 192 84.17 -65.00 24.19
N LEU A 193 83.64 -66.02 23.51
CA LEU A 193 83.46 -67.36 24.07
C LEU A 193 84.58 -68.36 23.67
N VAL A 194 85.12 -68.26 22.45
CA VAL A 194 86.04 -69.26 21.87
C VAL A 194 87.36 -68.65 21.35
N GLY A 195 87.52 -67.33 21.37
CA GLY A 195 88.71 -66.62 20.85
C GLY A 195 88.53 -66.07 19.42
N GLU A 196 89.59 -65.59 18.77
CA GLU A 196 89.49 -64.96 17.44
C GLU A 196 88.91 -65.92 16.39
N VAL A 197 87.82 -65.49 15.75
CA VAL A 197 87.13 -66.24 14.68
C VAL A 197 87.12 -65.41 13.40
N SER A 198 87.36 -66.08 12.28
CA SER A 198 87.34 -65.44 10.96
C SER A 198 85.95 -64.85 10.63
N PRO A 199 85.86 -63.57 10.23
CA PRO A 199 84.59 -62.93 9.86
C PRO A 199 83.88 -63.62 8.69
N ASP A 200 84.63 -64.25 7.77
CA ASP A 200 84.04 -64.93 6.61
C ASP A 200 83.31 -66.22 6.99
N SER A 201 83.79 -66.94 8.02
CA SER A 201 83.12 -68.17 8.47
C SER A 201 81.82 -67.86 9.22
N VAL A 202 81.80 -66.79 10.02
CA VAL A 202 80.60 -66.34 10.73
C VAL A 202 79.52 -65.87 9.76
N ARG A 203 79.88 -65.06 8.74
CA ARG A 203 78.93 -64.68 7.68
C ARG A 203 78.36 -65.87 6.95
N ALA A 204 79.20 -66.85 6.58
CA ALA A 204 78.74 -68.06 5.91
C ALA A 204 77.78 -68.89 6.79
N ALA A 205 78.01 -68.97 8.10
CA ALA A 205 77.14 -69.67 9.04
C ALA A 205 75.78 -68.96 9.22
N VAL A 206 75.78 -67.64 9.38
CA VAL A 206 74.55 -66.84 9.49
C VAL A 206 73.71 -66.93 8.21
N ALA A 207 74.35 -66.88 7.03
CA ALA A 207 73.67 -67.05 5.75
C ALA A 207 73.01 -68.44 5.60
N LYS A 208 73.64 -69.49 6.16
CA LYS A 208 73.16 -70.88 6.08
C LYS A 208 71.90 -71.17 6.89
N VAL A 209 71.58 -70.33 7.89
CA VAL A 209 70.38 -70.44 8.73
C VAL A 209 69.17 -69.73 8.11
N LYS A 210 69.40 -68.80 7.17
CA LYS A 210 68.37 -67.97 6.53
C LYS A 210 67.72 -68.62 5.30
N GLY A 211 68.38 -69.59 4.67
CA GLY A 211 67.85 -70.40 3.56
C GLY A 211 67.06 -71.61 4.06
#